data_AF-A0A8S9ZM97-F1
#
_entry.id   AF-A0A8S9ZM97-F1
#
_cell.length_a   1.000
_cell.length_b   1.000
_cell.length_c   1.000
_cell.angle_alpha   90.00
_cell.angle_beta   90.00
_cell.angle_gamma   90.00
#
_symmetry.space_group_name_H-M   'P 1'
#
loop_
_entity.id
_entity.type
_entity.pdbx_description
1 polymer ?
#
loop_
_entity_poly.entity_id
_entity_poly.type
_entity_poly.pdbx_seq_one_letter_code
_entity_poly.pdbx_strand_id
1 'polypeptide(L)' 'MANEFYYSTKYEDDEFEYRHVHVTKEVAKLVPHNRLMSESEWRSLGWIHYMIWPAERHILLFRRPKMRDNPPIKI' A
#
# COMPACT_ATOMS: atom_id res chain seq x y z
N MET A 1 5.78 6.85 23.15
CA MET A 1 6.14 5.58 22.49
C MET A 1 5.75 5.73 21.03
N ALA A 2 6.69 6.08 20.17
CA ALA A 2 6.40 6.11 18.74
C ALA A 2 6.28 4.66 18.28
N ASN A 3 5.08 4.22 17.90
CA ASN A 3 4.91 2.99 17.13
C ASN A 3 5.52 3.26 15.76
N GLU A 4 6.83 3.08 15.64
CA GLU A 4 7.58 3.39 14.45
C GLU A 4 7.30 2.32 13.40
N PHE A 5 6.31 2.59 12.55
CA PHE A 5 6.07 1.76 11.37
C PHE A 5 7.26 1.90 10.44
N TYR A 6 7.72 0.78 9.89
CA TYR A 6 8.77 0.80 8.88
C TYR A 6 8.13 0.88 7.49
N TYR A 7 8.62 1.81 6.68
CA TYR A 7 8.18 2.03 5.31
C TYR A 7 9.30 1.63 4.36
N SER A 8 9.00 0.73 3.42
CA SER A 8 9.99 0.33 2.43
C SER A 8 10.37 1.48 1.49
N THR A 9 11.53 1.32 0.85
CA THR A 9 11.80 2.01 -0.42
C THR A 9 10.70 1.69 -1.41
N LYS A 10 10.41 2.67 -2.28
CA LYS A 10 9.39 2.49 -3.29
C LYS A 10 9.98 1.78 -4.50
N TYR A 11 9.16 1.02 -5.18
CA TYR A 11 9.48 0.33 -6.43
C TYR A 11 8.31 0.52 -7.38
N GLU A 12 8.54 0.43 -8.68
CA GLU A 12 7.51 0.76 -9.67
C GLU A 12 7.60 -0.15 -10.90
N ASP A 13 6.46 -0.30 -11.56
CA ASP A 13 6.37 -0.82 -12.91
C ASP A 13 5.89 0.31 -13.87
N ASP A 14 5.43 -0.07 -15.05
CA ASP A 14 4.94 0.86 -16.08
C ASP A 14 3.65 1.59 -15.68
N GLU A 15 2.85 1.02 -14.77
CA GLU A 15 1.51 1.51 -14.43
C GLU A 15 1.39 2.01 -12.98
N PHE A 16 2.14 1.43 -12.05
CA PHE A 16 1.99 1.64 -10.62
C PHE A 16 3.32 1.83 -9.89
N GLU A 17 3.26 2.58 -8.81
CA GLU A 17 4.30 2.68 -7.78
C GLU A 17 3.83 1.90 -6.55
N TYR A 18 4.72 1.17 -5.92
CA TYR A 18 4.46 0.22 -4.84
C TYR A 18 5.31 0.52 -3.61
N ARG A 19 4.80 0.12 -2.45
CA ARG A 19 5.50 0.15 -1.17
C ARG A 19 4.88 -0.88 -0.24
N HIS A 20 5.69 -1.46 0.64
CA HIS A 20 5.19 -2.23 1.77
C HIS A 20 5.46 -1.50 3.09
N VAL A 21 4.57 -1.68 4.05
CA VAL A 21 4.65 -1.07 5.40
C VAL A 21 4.63 -2.17 6.44
N HIS A 22 5.64 -2.20 7.30
CA HIS A 22 5.65 -3.08 8.46
C HIS A 22 5.00 -2.33 9.62
N VAL A 23 3.85 -2.83 10.05
CA VAL A 23 3.12 -2.32 11.20
C VAL A 23 3.47 -3.12 12.45
N THR A 24 3.15 -2.59 13.63
CA THR A 24 3.31 -3.34 14.87
C THR A 24 2.37 -4.54 14.93
N LYS A 25 2.72 -5.55 15.72
CA LYS A 25 1.87 -6.74 15.94
C LYS A 25 0.47 -6.37 16.46
N GLU A 26 0.36 -5.29 17.22
CA GLU A 26 -0.92 -4.81 17.76
C GLU A 26 -1.80 -4.25 16.65
N VAL A 27 -1.24 -3.45 15.74
CA VAL A 27 -1.95 -2.90 14.59
C VAL A 27 -2.32 -3.99 13.61
N ALA A 28 -1.44 -4.97 13.38
CA ALA A 28 -1.71 -6.12 12.51
C ALA A 28 -2.95 -6.93 12.93
N LYS A 29 -3.31 -6.93 14.23
CA LYS A 29 -4.55 -7.58 14.73
C LYS A 29 -5.82 -6.83 14.36
N LEU A 30 -5.72 -5.53 14.07
CA LEU A 30 -6.84 -4.67 13.68
C LEU A 30 -7.09 -4.70 12.16
N VAL A 31 -6.13 -5.19 11.39
CA VAL A 31 -6.22 -5.24 9.93
C VAL A 31 -7.17 -6.38 9.51
N PRO A 32 -8.14 -6.13 8.62
CA PRO A 32 -9.03 -7.17 8.12
C PRO A 32 -8.28 -8.32 7.42
N HIS A 33 -8.68 -9.57 7.67
CA HIS A 33 -8.00 -10.74 7.11
C HIS A 33 -8.65 -11.27 5.83
N ASN A 34 -9.92 -10.96 5.61
CA ASN A 34 -10.75 -11.48 4.52
C ASN A 34 -11.06 -10.45 3.43
N ARG A 35 -10.59 -9.21 3.59
CA ARG A 35 -10.80 -8.13 2.64
C ARG A 35 -9.67 -7.10 2.70
N LEU A 36 -9.54 -6.33 1.63
CA LEU A 36 -8.65 -5.18 1.58
C LEU A 36 -9.20 -4.02 2.42
N MET A 37 -8.30 -3.11 2.81
CA MET A 37 -8.66 -1.90 3.54
C MET A 37 -9.03 -0.79 2.55
N SER A 38 -10.14 -0.10 2.82
CA SER A 38 -10.53 1.12 2.11
C SER A 38 -9.62 2.30 2.47
N GLU A 39 -9.58 3.34 1.65
CA GLU A 39 -8.75 4.53 1.91
C GLU A 39 -8.97 5.16 3.29
N SER A 40 -10.21 5.16 3.77
CA SER A 40 -10.56 5.66 5.10
C SER A 40 -9.96 4.84 6.25
N GLU A 41 -9.67 3.56 6.01
CA GLU A 41 -9.19 2.61 7.03
C GLU A 41 -7.67 2.58 7.18
N TRP A 42 -6.88 2.97 6.17
CA TRP A 42 -5.41 2.95 6.24
C TRP A 42 -4.74 4.33 6.02
N ARG A 43 -5.51 5.34 5.55
CA ARG A 43 -5.12 6.75 5.33
C ARG A 43 -3.78 6.98 4.63
N SER A 44 -3.82 7.22 3.31
CA SER A 44 -2.88 8.15 2.66
C SER A 44 -3.34 8.66 1.29
N LEU A 45 -2.70 9.74 0.86
CA LEU A 45 -2.89 10.53 -0.35
C LEU A 45 -2.65 9.71 -1.64
N GLY A 46 -3.61 8.86 -2.02
CA GLY A 46 -3.66 8.17 -3.32
C GLY A 46 -2.99 6.80 -3.39
N TRP A 47 -2.65 6.18 -2.26
CA TRP A 47 -2.23 4.77 -2.24
C TRP A 47 -3.44 3.83 -2.11
N ILE A 48 -3.28 2.57 -2.45
CA ILE A 48 -4.36 1.56 -2.49
C ILE A 48 -3.80 0.29 -1.88
N HIS A 49 -4.42 -0.20 -0.80
CA HIS A 49 -4.12 -1.53 -0.29
C HIS A 49 -4.60 -2.56 -1.30
N TYR A 50 -3.68 -3.20 -2.03
CA TYR A 50 -4.03 -4.01 -3.21
C TYR A 50 -3.94 -5.51 -2.98
N MET A 51 -3.26 -5.95 -1.93
CA MET A 51 -3.04 -7.37 -1.66
C MET A 51 -2.82 -7.62 -0.17
N ILE A 52 -3.43 -8.69 0.35
CA ILE A 52 -3.16 -9.22 1.68
C ILE A 52 -2.03 -10.22 1.56
N TRP A 53 -0.94 -10.03 2.32
CA TRP A 53 0.15 -10.98 2.37
C TRP A 53 -0.13 -12.08 3.42
N PRO A 54 -0.35 -13.35 3.02
CA PRO A 54 -0.79 -14.40 3.94
C PRO A 54 0.31 -14.88 4.90
N ALA A 55 1.58 -14.80 4.51
CA ALA A 55 2.69 -15.28 5.33
C ALA A 55 3.03 -14.33 6.49
N GLU A 56 2.97 -13.01 6.26
CA GLU A 56 3.35 -12.00 7.26
C GLU A 56 2.29 -10.90 7.37
N ARG A 57 1.38 -11.07 8.32
CA ARG A 57 0.22 -10.20 8.58
C ARG A 57 0.55 -8.78 9.01
N HIS A 58 1.77 -8.57 9.47
CA HIS A 58 2.27 -7.27 9.86
C HIS A 58 2.89 -6.49 8.69
N ILE A 59 2.87 -7.06 7.47
CA ILE A 59 3.27 -6.39 6.24
C ILE A 59 2.00 -6.01 5.46
N LEU A 60 1.86 -4.72 5.17
CA LEU A 60 0.77 -4.15 4.38
C LEU A 60 1.28 -3.71 3.02
N LEU A 61 0.61 -4.13 1.94
CA LEU A 61 1.04 -3.87 0.56
C LEU A 61 0.21 -2.77 -0.08
N PHE A 62 0.86 -1.68 -0.49
CA PHE A 62 0.22 -0.53 -1.10
C PHE A 62 0.73 -0.29 -2.51
N ARG A 63 -0.15 0.17 -3.40
CA ARG A 63 0.18 0.68 -4.73
C ARG A 63 -0.51 2.00 -5.03
N ARG A 64 0.04 2.84 -5.89
CA ARG A 64 -0.66 4.01 -6.45
C ARG A 64 -0.43 4.10 -7.96
N PRO A 65 -1.43 4.55 -8.75
CA PRO A 65 -1.24 4.77 -10.18
C PRO A 65 -0.17 5.83 -10.44
N LYS A 66 0.70 5.61 -11.42
CA LYS A 66 1.60 6.66 -11.91
C LYS A 66 0.76 7.63 -12.75
N MET A 67 0.87 8.94 -12.49
CA MET A 67 0.33 9.92 -13.43
C MET A 67 1.10 9.76 -14.73
N ARG A 68 0.44 9.25 -15.79
CA ARG A 68 1.04 9.19 -17.12
C ARG A 68 1.22 10.64 -17.59
N ASP A 69 2.46 11.12 -17.55
CA ASP A 69 2.81 12.49 -17.96
C ASP A 69 2.59 12.74 -19.47
N ASN A 70 2.24 11.72 -20.25
CA ASN A 70 1.92 11.86 -21.66
C ASN A 70 0.72 10.99 -22.06
N PRO A 71 -0.47 11.55 -22.33
CA PRO A 71 -1.52 10.79 -23.00
C PRO A 71 -0.99 10.36 -24.37
N PRO A 72 -1.30 9.15 -24.85
CA PRO A 72 -0.88 8.74 -26.18
C PRO A 72 -1.46 9.74 -27.19
N ILE A 73 -0.58 10.34 -27.99
CA ILE A 73 -0.96 11.16 -29.14
C ILE A 73 -1.85 10.28 -30.01
N LYS A 74 -3.14 10.58 -30.04
CA LYS A 74 -4.06 9.99 -31.01
C LYS A 74 -3.68 10.58 -32.37
N ILE A 75 -2.96 9.81 -33.17
CA ILE A 75 -2.81 10.01 -34.62
C ILE A 75 -4.10 9.58 -35.31
#